data_AF-A0A257K5C5-F1
#
_entry.id   AF-A0A257K5C5-F1
#
_cell.length_a   1.000
_cell.length_b   1.000
_cell.length_c   1.000
_cell.angle_alpha   90.00
_cell.angle_beta   90.00
_cell.angle_gamma   90.00
#
_symmetry.space_group_name_H-M   'P 1'
#
loop_
_entity.id
_entity.type
_entity.pdbx_description
1 polymer ?
#
loop_
_entity_poly.entity_id
_entity_poly.type
_entity_poly.pdbx_seq_one_letter_code
_entity_poly.pdbx_strand_id
1 'polypeptide(L)'
;METAREYKTYTCSCGYKADVFGVKQKDTNGTYETHVCLKCKILVDCQTETVEFSDDWLSLEHTHIPAEPRCLNCDTNEVILWDVNLCKCPKCESKMILTRLELNIDQVGTIKIL
;
A
#
# COMPACT_ATOMS: atom_id res chain seq x y z
N MET A 1 11.70 -14.78 -8.25
CA MET A 1 11.27 -13.39 -8.48
C MET A 1 11.22 -12.73 -7.11
N GLU A 2 12.15 -11.81 -6.85
CA GLU A 2 12.33 -11.18 -5.55
C GLU A 2 11.16 -10.21 -5.28
N THR A 3 10.37 -10.46 -4.23
CA THR A 3 9.36 -9.50 -3.75
C THR A 3 9.91 -8.84 -2.49
N ALA A 4 10.87 -7.92 -2.65
CA ALA A 4 11.24 -7.03 -1.57
C ALA A 4 9.99 -6.20 -1.19
N ARG A 5 9.50 -6.36 0.04
CA ARG A 5 8.36 -5.57 0.54
C ARG A 5 8.87 -4.44 1.42
N GLU A 6 8.40 -3.24 1.16
CA GLU A 6 8.77 -2.04 1.91
C GLU A 6 7.54 -1.54 2.67
N TYR A 7 7.55 -1.70 3.99
CA TYR A 7 6.51 -1.14 4.87
C TYR A 7 7.03 0.11 5.56
N LYS A 8 6.21 1.15 5.55
CA LYS A 8 6.51 2.47 6.12
C LYS A 8 5.50 2.81 7.19
N THR A 9 6.02 3.26 8.33
CA THR A 9 5.19 3.83 9.38
C THR A 9 5.28 5.35 9.34
N TYR A 10 4.17 6.00 9.03
CA TYR A 10 4.04 7.45 9.10
C TYR A 10 3.29 7.86 10.35
N THR A 11 3.84 8.86 11.07
CA THR A 11 3.23 9.42 12.28
C THR A 11 2.97 10.92 12.08
N CYS A 12 1.81 11.38 12.54
CA CYS A 12 1.44 12.79 12.55
C CYS A 12 1.46 13.35 13.98
N SER A 13 1.69 14.66 14.12
CA SER A 13 1.63 15.37 15.40
C SER A 13 0.25 15.32 16.07
N CYS A 14 -0.83 15.07 15.31
CA CYS A 14 -2.17 14.86 15.86
C CYS A 14 -2.36 13.48 16.52
N GLY A 15 -1.32 12.65 16.56
CA GLY A 15 -1.35 11.30 17.13
C GLY A 15 -1.77 10.20 16.14
N TYR A 16 -2.15 10.56 14.91
CA TYR A 16 -2.44 9.57 13.88
C TYR A 16 -1.18 8.85 13.41
N LYS A 17 -1.25 7.53 13.31
CA LYS A 17 -0.20 6.64 12.84
C LYS A 17 -0.76 5.70 11.78
N ALA A 18 0.00 5.45 10.72
CA ALA A 18 -0.37 4.55 9.63
C ALA A 18 0.83 3.71 9.19
N ASP A 19 0.61 2.40 9.07
CA ASP A 19 1.55 1.44 8.49
C ASP A 19 1.06 1.12 7.09
N VAL A 20 1.84 1.49 6.07
CA VAL A 20 1.46 1.45 4.65
C VAL A 20 2.67 1.16 3.77
N PHE A 21 2.47 0.79 2.51
CA PHE A 21 3.60 0.69 1.55
C PHE A 21 4.24 2.05 1.27
N GLY A 22 3.43 3.12 1.23
CA GLY A 22 3.85 4.48 0.92
C GLY A 22 4.36 4.69 -0.51
N VAL A 23 4.40 3.63 -1.32
CA VAL A 23 4.73 3.61 -2.75
C VAL A 23 3.94 2.49 -3.43
N LYS A 24 3.99 2.42 -4.77
CA LYS A 24 3.47 1.30 -5.55
C LYS A 24 4.28 0.03 -5.25
N GLN A 25 3.62 -1.02 -4.78
CA GLN A 25 4.24 -2.31 -4.49
C GLN A 25 3.65 -3.40 -5.38
N LYS A 26 4.53 -4.16 -6.05
CA LYS A 26 4.14 -5.34 -6.84
C LYS A 26 4.38 -6.60 -6.02
N ASP A 27 3.45 -7.53 -6.10
CA ASP A 27 3.46 -8.80 -5.40
C ASP A 27 2.93 -9.92 -6.32
N THR A 28 3.02 -11.18 -5.88
CA THR A 28 2.61 -12.33 -6.70
C THR A 28 1.15 -12.26 -7.15
N ASN A 29 0.28 -11.69 -6.32
CA ASN A 29 -1.17 -11.67 -6.57
C ASN A 29 -1.64 -10.38 -7.25
N GLY A 30 -0.76 -9.39 -7.43
CA GLY A 30 -1.20 -8.08 -7.89
C GLY A 30 -0.28 -6.92 -7.54
N THR A 31 -0.81 -5.75 -7.79
CA THR A 31 -0.19 -4.46 -7.49
C THR A 31 -1.00 -3.77 -6.41
N TYR A 32 -0.32 -3.17 -5.45
CA TYR A 32 -0.91 -2.45 -4.33
C TYR A 32 -0.36 -1.03 -4.25
N GLU A 33 -1.22 -0.08 -3.92
CA GLU A 33 -0.88 1.32 -3.76
C GLU A 33 -1.57 1.90 -2.54
N THR A 34 -0.85 2.74 -1.80
CA THR A 34 -1.41 3.43 -0.63
C THR A 34 -2.37 4.54 -1.05
N HIS A 35 -3.58 4.50 -0.52
CA HIS A 35 -4.63 5.46 -0.76
C HIS A 35 -5.13 6.10 0.55
N VAL A 36 -5.74 7.28 0.42
CA VAL A 36 -6.52 7.91 1.49
C VAL A 36 -7.99 7.50 1.31
N CYS A 37 -8.58 6.87 2.32
CA CYS A 37 -10.03 6.72 2.37
C CYS A 37 -10.70 8.02 2.80
N LEU A 38 -11.54 8.59 1.93
CA LEU A 38 -12.19 9.87 2.18
C LEU A 38 -13.25 9.80 3.27
N LYS A 39 -13.85 8.62 3.49
CA LYS A 39 -14.84 8.35 4.54
C LYS A 39 -14.20 8.10 5.89
N CYS A 40 -13.25 7.16 5.98
CA CYS A 40 -12.59 6.80 7.25
C CYS A 40 -11.50 7.78 7.68
N LYS A 41 -11.01 8.62 6.75
CA LYS A 41 -9.87 9.52 6.98
C LYS A 41 -8.65 8.79 7.51
N ILE A 42 -8.28 7.71 6.81
CA ILE A 42 -7.11 6.87 7.09
C ILE A 42 -6.36 6.58 5.79
N LEU A 43 -5.07 6.26 5.91
CA LEU A 43 -4.31 5.63 4.85
C LEU A 43 -4.59 4.12 4.84
N VAL A 44 -4.76 3.55 3.66
CA VAL A 44 -5.03 2.12 3.42
C VAL A 44 -4.29 1.69 2.17
N ASP A 45 -3.78 0.46 2.16
CA ASP A 45 -3.23 -0.12 0.93
C ASP A 45 -4.38 -0.78 0.14
N CYS A 46 -4.53 -0.37 -1.11
CA CYS A 46 -5.56 -0.88 -2.02
C CYS A 46 -4.89 -1.70 -3.12
N GLN A 47 -5.50 -2.83 -3.47
CA GLN A 47 -5.14 -3.54 -4.69
C GLN A 47 -5.62 -2.75 -5.91
N THR A 48 -4.72 -2.50 -6.85
CA THR A 48 -5.00 -1.73 -8.08
C THR A 48 -4.84 -2.55 -9.35
N GLU A 49 -4.16 -3.69 -9.26
CA GLU A 49 -4.09 -4.69 -10.31
C GLU A 49 -4.13 -6.09 -9.66
N THR A 50 -4.82 -7.04 -10.28
CA THR A 50 -4.84 -8.46 -9.88
C THR A 50 -4.14 -9.29 -10.95
N VAL A 51 -3.44 -10.33 -10.53
CA VAL A 51 -2.85 -11.31 -11.45
C VAL A 51 -3.77 -12.50 -11.57
N GLU A 52 -4.30 -12.76 -12.76
CA GLU A 52 -5.00 -14.00 -13.09
C GLU A 52 -4.05 -14.95 -13.83
N PHE A 53 -4.01 -16.19 -13.36
CA PHE A 53 -3.26 -17.27 -13.99
C PHE A 53 -4.19 -18.01 -14.95
N SER A 54 -3.72 -18.30 -16.17
CA SER A 54 -4.49 -19.15 -17.07
C SER A 54 -4.57 -20.57 -16.50
N ASP A 55 -5.73 -21.21 -16.65
CA ASP A 55 -5.95 -22.62 -16.26
C ASP A 55 -5.23 -23.62 -17.20
N ASP A 56 -4.58 -23.13 -18.26
CA ASP A 56 -3.88 -23.97 -19.20
C ASP A 56 -2.48 -24.31 -18.67
N TRP A 57 -2.33 -25.54 -18.17
CA TRP A 57 -1.09 -26.08 -17.59
C TRP A 57 0.13 -26.00 -18.53
N LEU A 58 -0.09 -25.75 -19.82
CA LEU A 58 0.96 -25.61 -20.83
C LEU A 58 1.43 -24.16 -21.04
N SER A 59 0.70 -23.17 -20.54
CA SER A 59 1.02 -21.74 -20.70
C SER A 59 1.25 -21.07 -19.33
N LEU A 60 2.43 -20.49 -19.12
CA LEU A 60 2.72 -19.65 -17.94
C LEU A 60 2.26 -18.20 -18.18
N GLU A 61 1.15 -18.02 -18.90
CA GLU A 61 0.62 -16.70 -19.19
C GLU A 61 -0.15 -16.18 -17.98
N HIS A 62 0.25 -15.00 -17.52
CA HIS A 62 -0.41 -14.27 -16.45
C HIS A 62 -0.94 -12.96 -17.00
N THR A 63 -2.21 -12.67 -16.72
CA THR A 63 -2.84 -11.42 -17.14
C THR A 63 -2.98 -10.49 -15.95
N HIS A 64 -2.50 -9.27 -16.11
CA HIS A 64 -2.72 -8.19 -15.14
C HIS A 64 -4.06 -7.52 -15.44
N ILE A 65 -5.00 -7.62 -14.50
CA ILE A 65 -6.34 -7.06 -14.61
C ILE A 65 -6.45 -5.86 -13.67
N PRO A 66 -6.83 -4.67 -14.16
CA PRO A 66 -7.08 -3.52 -13.30
C PRO A 66 -8.14 -3.84 -12.24
N ALA A 67 -7.88 -3.44 -11.00
CA ALA A 67 -8.80 -3.54 -9.88
C ALA A 67 -9.25 -2.15 -9.44
N GLU A 68 -10.52 -2.03 -9.03
CA GLU A 68 -11.01 -0.80 -8.40
C GLU A 68 -10.47 -0.69 -6.97
N PRO A 69 -9.71 0.37 -6.63
CA PRO A 69 -9.19 0.54 -5.28
C PRO A 69 -10.34 0.68 -4.26
N ARG A 70 -10.31 -0.12 -3.18
CA ARG A 70 -11.33 -0.11 -2.13
C ARG A 70 -10.73 -0.04 -0.74
N CYS A 71 -11.37 0.71 0.14
CA CYS A 71 -10.97 0.81 1.54
C CYS A 71 -11.34 -0.47 2.30
N LEU A 72 -10.36 -1.25 2.74
CA LEU A 72 -10.59 -2.49 3.48
C LEU A 72 -11.33 -2.31 4.83
N ASN A 73 -11.36 -1.08 5.37
CA ASN A 73 -12.03 -0.80 6.64
C ASN A 73 -13.54 -0.53 6.49
N CYS A 74 -14.00 0.03 5.36
CA CYS A 74 -15.41 0.42 5.18
C CYS A 74 -16.00 0.09 3.81
N ASP A 75 -15.24 -0.63 2.99
CA ASP A 75 -15.59 -1.16 1.66
C ASP A 75 -16.04 -0.12 0.61
N THR A 76 -15.80 1.16 0.88
CA THR A 76 -16.04 2.22 -0.09
C THR A 76 -14.93 2.29 -1.14
N ASN A 77 -15.30 2.64 -2.36
CA ASN A 77 -14.39 3.06 -3.43
C ASN A 77 -14.08 4.56 -3.39
N GLU A 78 -14.58 5.31 -2.39
CA GLU A 78 -14.21 6.72 -2.13
C GLU A 78 -12.80 6.80 -1.52
N VAL A 79 -11.82 6.43 -2.32
CA VAL A 79 -10.39 6.45 -2.00
C VAL A 79 -9.64 7.25 -3.05
N ILE A 80 -8.58 7.95 -2.65
CA ILE A 80 -7.70 8.70 -3.56
C ILE A 80 -6.26 8.26 -3.36
N LEU A 81 -5.46 8.20 -4.42
CA LEU A 81 -4.05 7.85 -4.30
C LEU A 81 -3.35 8.81 -3.33
N TRP A 82 -2.60 8.27 -2.38
CA TRP A 82 -1.89 9.09 -1.40
C TRP A 82 -0.58 9.62 -2.00
N ASP A 83 -0.44 10.94 -2.07
CA ASP A 83 0.79 11.57 -2.55
C ASP A 83 1.87 11.55 -1.46
N VAL A 84 2.80 10.61 -1.61
CA VAL A 84 3.95 10.45 -0.72
C VAL A 84 4.88 11.68 -0.70
N ASN A 85 4.88 12.53 -1.72
CA ASN A 85 5.70 13.75 -1.70
C ASN A 85 5.10 14.81 -0.79
N LEU A 86 3.76 14.87 -0.73
CA LEU A 86 3.05 15.78 0.16
C LEU A 86 2.99 15.24 1.60
N CYS A 87 2.95 13.91 1.77
CA CYS A 87 2.90 13.23 3.08
C CYS A 87 1.82 13.83 4.01
N LYS A 88 0.64 14.19 3.48
CA LYS A 88 -0.41 14.84 4.30
C LYS A 88 -1.19 13.84 5.14
N CYS A 89 -1.46 14.22 6.39
CA CYS A 89 -2.31 13.47 7.30
C CYS A 89 -3.77 13.53 6.85
N PRO A 90 -4.46 12.39 6.69
CA PRO A 90 -5.86 12.39 6.28
C PRO A 90 -6.82 12.92 7.35
N LYS A 91 -6.37 13.08 8.61
CA LYS A 91 -7.20 13.56 9.73
C LYS A 91 -7.08 15.06 10.00
N CYS A 92 -5.89 15.64 9.82
CA CYS A 92 -5.65 17.05 10.17
C CYS A 92 -4.83 17.83 9.12
N GLU A 93 -4.55 17.21 7.97
CA GLU A 93 -3.82 17.77 6.83
C GLU A 93 -2.36 18.21 7.08
N SER A 94 -1.91 18.12 8.34
CA SER A 94 -0.54 18.37 8.73
C SER A 94 0.39 17.32 8.11
N LYS A 95 1.65 17.71 7.93
CA LYS A 95 2.68 16.81 7.39
C LYS A 95 2.88 15.62 8.32
N MET A 96 2.92 14.42 7.76
CA MET A 96 3.31 13.19 8.44
C MET A 96 4.82 12.97 8.28
N ILE A 97 5.41 12.35 9.29
CA ILE A 97 6.84 12.04 9.34
C ILE A 97 7.00 10.53 9.26
N LEU A 98 7.92 10.06 8.41
CA LEU A 98 8.33 8.66 8.40
C LEU A 98 9.10 8.35 9.69
N THR A 99 8.63 7.37 10.45
CA THR A 99 9.17 7.01 11.77
C THR A 99 9.70 5.58 11.84
N ARG A 100 9.35 4.73 10.86
CA ARG A 100 9.88 3.37 10.73
C ARG A 100 9.86 2.96 9.28
N LEU A 101 10.90 2.22 8.89
CA LEU A 101 11.04 1.58 7.59
C LEU A 101 11.35 0.10 7.82
N GLU A 102 10.49 -0.78 7.33
CA GLU A 102 10.69 -2.23 7.39
C GLU A 102 10.90 -2.76 5.98
N LEU A 103 12.03 -3.42 5.77
CA LEU A 103 12.37 -4.06 4.51
C LEU A 103 12.33 -5.57 4.73
N ASN A 104 11.40 -6.23 4.05
CA ASN A 104 11.39 -7.68 3.97
C ASN A 104 12.10 -8.09 2.67
N ILE A 105 13.39 -8.37 2.80
CA ILE A 105 14.25 -8.86 1.72
C ILE A 105 14.56 -10.32 2.08
N ASP A 106 14.23 -11.25 1.19
CA ASP A 106 14.58 -12.68 1.30
C ASP A 106 14.16 -13.39 2.60
N GLN A 107 13.00 -13.04 3.17
CA GLN A 107 12.50 -13.59 4.45
C GLN A 107 13.39 -13.27 5.67
N VAL A 108 14.41 -12.42 5.51
CA VAL A 108 15.20 -11.85 6.61
C VAL A 108 14.68 -10.44 6.85
N GLY A 109 13.71 -10.33 7.77
CA GLY A 109 13.14 -9.03 8.14
C GLY A 109 14.22 -8.08 8.65
N THR A 110 14.50 -7.01 7.91
CA THR A 110 15.39 -5.94 8.36
C THR A 110 14.53 -4.74 8.73
N ILE A 111 14.46 -4.44 10.02
CA ILE A 111 13.73 -3.28 10.55
C ILE A 111 14.72 -2.13 10.76
N LYS A 112 14.47 -0.99 10.14
CA LYS A 112 15.17 0.28 10.42
C LYS A 112 14.20 1.25 11.09
N ILE A 113 14.52 1.66 12.31
CA ILE A 113 13.84 2.75 13.01
C ILE A 113 14.58 4.04 12.62
N LEU A 114 13.85 5.06 12.19
CA LEU A 114 14.39 6.33 11.70
C LEU A 114 14.24 7.45 12.73
#